data_AF-A0A843G4Q7-F1
#
_entry.id   AF-A0A843G4Q7-F1
#
_cell.length_a   1.000
_cell.length_b   1.000
_cell.length_c   1.000
_cell.angle_alpha   90.00
_cell.angle_beta   90.00
_cell.angle_gamma   90.00
#
_symmetry.space_group_name_H-M   'P 1'
#
loop_
_entity.id
_entity.type
_entity.pdbx_description
1 polymer ?
#
loop_
_entity_poly.entity_id
_entity_poly.type
_entity_poly.pdbx_seq_one_letter_code
_entity_poly.pdbx_strand_id
1 'polypeptide(L)' 'MVFKTKMRKNAGSMITVVPAPIVKLLNFESGDELEWEVNISENAAEITLRKKPD' A
#
# COMPACT_ATOMS: atom_id res chain seq x y z
N MET A 1 0.67 14.46 4.20
CA MET A 1 1.46 14.33 2.95
C MET A 1 0.55 13.69 1.90
N VAL A 2 0.50 14.20 0.67
CA VAL A 2 -0.41 13.68 -0.37
C VAL A 2 0.41 13.16 -1.54
N PHE A 3 0.18 11.90 -1.92
CA PHE A 3 0.77 11.27 -3.09
C PHE A 3 -0.32 10.90 -4.08
N LYS A 4 0.00 11.00 -5.38
CA LYS A 4 -0.88 10.55 -6.46
C LYS A 4 -0.17 9.43 -7.20
N THR A 5 -0.76 8.24 -7.18
CA THR A 5 -0.29 7.09 -7.94
C THR A 5 -1.36 6.67 -8.93
N LYS A 6 -0.97 5.92 -9.97
CA LYS A 6 -1.90 5.32 -10.93
C LYS A 6 -1.88 3.81 -10.78
N MET A 7 -3.06 3.21 -10.65
CA MET A 7 -3.19 1.76 -10.70
C MET A 7 -2.95 1.25 -12.12
N ARG A 8 -2.38 0.05 -12.24
CA ARG A 8 -2.22 -0.66 -13.51
C ARG A 8 -2.77 -2.07 -13.35
N LYS A 9 -3.29 -2.63 -14.44
CA LYS A 9 -3.73 -4.03 -14.47
C LYS A 9 -2.52 -4.94 -14.56
N ASN A 10 -2.51 -6.02 -13.77
CA ASN A 10 -1.56 -7.10 -13.87
C ASN A 10 -2.28 -8.44 -13.65
N ALA A 11 -2.38 -9.27 -14.69
CA ALA A 11 -2.92 -10.64 -14.64
C ALA A 11 -4.20 -10.81 -13.78
N GLY A 12 -5.21 -9.95 -13.99
CA GLY A 12 -6.49 -10.01 -13.27
C GLY A 12 -6.53 -9.25 -11.93
N SER A 13 -5.39 -8.74 -11.47
CA SER A 13 -5.27 -7.89 -10.28
C SER A 13 -4.97 -6.44 -10.65
N MET A 14 -5.25 -5.53 -9.71
CA MET A 14 -4.80 -4.14 -9.79
C MET A 14 -3.54 -3.98 -8.93
N ILE A 15 -2.50 -3.41 -9.50
CA ILE A 15 -1.28 -3.07 -8.78
C ILE A 15 -1.15 -1.54 -8.69
N THR A 16 -0.76 -1.05 -7.52
CA THR A 16 -0.29 0.33 -7.32
C THR A 16 1.07 0.30 -6.66
N VAL A 17 1.85 1.35 -6.89
CA VAL A 17 3.13 1.56 -6.22
C VAL A 17 2.89 2.18 -4.84
N VAL A 18 3.62 1.70 -3.83
CA VAL A 18 3.79 2.41 -2.57
C VAL A 18 4.89 3.47 -2.79
N PRO A 19 4.63 4.77 -2.53
CA PRO A 19 5.62 5.82 -2.76
C PRO A 19 6.92 5.58 -1.99
N ALA A 20 8.07 5.76 -2.63
CA ALA A 20 9.39 5.55 -2.03
C ALA A 20 9.62 6.29 -0.69
N PRO A 21 9.10 7.52 -0.46
CA PRO A 21 9.20 8.17 0.84
C PRO A 21 8.48 7.39 1.96
N ILE A 22 7.34 6.76 1.67
CA ILE A 22 6.59 5.95 2.64
C ILE A 22 7.36 4.68 2.97
N VAL A 23 7.89 3.99 1.95
CA VAL A 23 8.75 2.81 2.10
C VAL A 23 9.92 3.12 3.04
N LYS A 24 10.60 4.25 2.82
CA LYS A 24 11.73 4.69 3.66
C LYS A 24 11.30 5.05 5.09
N LEU A 25 10.20 5.79 5.25
CA LEU A 25 9.72 6.23 6.56
C LEU A 25 9.30 5.05 7.45
N LEU A 26 8.72 4.01 6.85
CA LEU A 26 8.27 2.80 7.56
C LEU A 26 9.33 1.69 7.57
N ASN A 27 10.53 1.98 7.05
CA ASN A 27 11.65 1.04 6.92
C ASN A 27 11.26 -0.28 6.23
N PHE A 28 10.43 -0.23 5.20
CA PHE A 28 10.04 -1.41 4.41
C PHE A 28 11.18 -1.81 3.47
N GLU A 29 11.43 -3.12 3.36
CA GLU A 29 12.48 -3.72 2.55
C GLU A 29 11.89 -4.63 1.46
N SER A 30 12.69 -4.94 0.45
CA SER A 30 12.28 -5.88 -0.60
C SER A 30 12.18 -7.29 -0.01
N GLY A 31 11.01 -7.90 -0.12
CA GLY A 31 10.73 -9.22 0.44
C GLY A 31 9.89 -9.19 1.71
N ASP A 32 9.70 -8.01 2.33
CA ASP A 32 8.79 -7.86 3.46
C ASP A 32 7.36 -8.27 3.05
N GLU A 33 6.71 -9.06 3.90
CA GLU A 33 5.27 -9.26 3.83
C GLU A 33 4.55 -8.05 4.43
N LEU A 34 3.58 -7.51 3.69
CA LEU A 34 2.79 -6.36 4.12
C LEU A 34 1.36 -6.78 4.42
N GLU A 35 0.86 -6.37 5.58
CA GLU A 35 -0.55 -6.48 5.95
C GLU A 35 -1.29 -5.19 5.58
N TRP A 36 -2.46 -5.36 4.95
CA TRP A 36 -3.31 -4.27 4.50
C TRP A 36 -4.63 -4.33 5.28
N GLU A 37 -4.82 -3.39 6.18
CA GLU A 37 -6.09 -3.19 6.88
C GLU A 37 -6.89 -2.12 6.13
N VAL A 38 -8.06 -2.51 5.61
CA VAL A 38 -8.88 -1.64 4.75
C VAL A 38 -10.21 -1.33 5.42
N ASN A 39 -10.46 -0.05 5.67
CA ASN A 39 -11.74 0.45 6.15
C ASN A 39 -12.47 1.14 4.99
N ILE A 40 -13.61 0.59 4.59
CA ILE A 40 -14.39 1.09 3.45
C ILE A 40 -15.54 1.97 3.96
N SER A 41 -15.65 3.17 3.42
CA SER A 41 -16.77 4.10 3.60
C SER A 41 -17.47 4.34 2.25
N GLU A 42 -18.58 5.07 2.24
CA GLU A 42 -19.37 5.32 1.03
C GLU A 42 -18.57 5.96 -0.13
N ASN A 43 -17.58 6.80 0.17
CA ASN A 43 -16.85 7.59 -0.85
C ASN A 43 -15.33 7.39 -0.83
N ALA A 44 -14.81 6.59 0.09
CA ALA A 44 -13.37 6.42 0.26
C ALA A 44 -13.02 5.08 0.90
N ALA A 45 -11.80 4.62 0.64
CA ALA A 45 -11.17 3.56 1.40
C ALA A 45 -9.98 4.14 2.16
N GLU A 46 -9.94 3.88 3.46
CA GLU A 46 -8.77 4.15 4.29
C GLU A 46 -7.95 2.86 4.41
N ILE A 47 -6.66 2.94 4.09
CA ILE A 47 -5.76 1.78 4.09
C ILE A 47 -4.66 2.04 5.10
N THR A 48 -4.51 1.13 6.05
CA THR A 48 -3.35 1.08 6.96
C THR A 48 -2.44 -0.05 6.51
N LEU A 49 -1.17 0.28 6.27
CA LEU A 49 -0.12 -0.68 5.90
C LEU A 49 0.78 -0.95 7.08
N ARG A 50 1.05 -2.23 7.36
CA ARG A 50 1.97 -2.66 8.42
C ARG A 50 2.90 -3.75 7.88
N LYS A 51 4.11 -3.84 8.42
CA LYS A 51 4.91 -5.06 8.26
C LYS A 51 4.18 -6.18 9.00
N LYS A 52 4.01 -7.32 8.35
CA LYS A 52 3.56 -8.52 9.04
C LYS A 52 4.72 -9.03 9.90
N PRO A 53 4.53 -9.25 11.22
CA PRO A 53 5.53 -9.90 12.05
C PRO A 53 5.73 -11.35 11.56
N ASP A 54 6.98 -11.83 11.63
CA ASP A 54 7.31 -13.24 11.41
C ASP A 54 6.59 -14.17 12.41
#